data_AF-A0A017TD50-F1
#
_entry.id   AF-A0A017TD50-F1
#
_cell.length_a   1.000
_cell.length_b   1.000
_cell.length_c   1.000
_cell.angle_alpha   90.00
_cell.angle_beta   90.00
_cell.angle_gamma   90.00
#
_symmetry.space_group_name_H-M   'P 1'
#
loop_
_entity.id
_entity.type
_entity.pdbx_description
1 polymer ?
#
loop_
_entity_poly.entity_id
_entity_poly.type
_entity_poly.pdbx_seq_one_letter_code
_entity_poly.pdbx_strand_id
1 'polypeptide(L)'
;MSSRAGAYESPLALATEAARAAGERLRAELHLPGGAEGEGGHAPVDTEVEHALRARLLGGTPYSFLGEETGAQPGADPSHCWIVDPNDGTRAFLQGSRVVSVSIALTRDGVPVLGVVYAYAAPDDEGDLFTWAEGCGPLRRNGVPVEGSLAQRDLGRYEMIYISGSAEPYAPEATLAVAPARFHPLPSIAYRLALVAAGEGVATVAFGNIRSWDIAAGHALVCAAEGVVVDGAGKTIVYGPLGEIQAEHCFGGAPAAVKDLQGRSYEASPRQIVPSTCAYDLLRPAPGRLVTDAGQLRRAQGCLLGQLAGDALGALVEFGRKGDIAAAYPQGLDMQDGGLWSTLAGQPTDDSEMALMLARSVVAYRAYAPGAALDAYLHWYRSRPFDMRHTIRRALGAAALADTTEEALAAALAAADPESESNSSLMRVSPLGILGAGRPRDAAAWAREDSALTHPSAVCREACAAFVAAIAVAIAGGGAEGAYAAAQEEAARGGAVAVREALAAAREAPPEIVSAQAGSVRIALQNAFYRLLHAPSLEQGIVDTASEGGDADTNAAIAGALLGAVHGREAVPVRWRRLVLTCRPIREASAARVRPPEFWPIDALILAEALLVTGR
;
A
#
# COMPACT_ATOMS: atom_id res chain seq x y z
N MET A 1 -3.99 -33.26 -30.58
CA MET A 1 -3.19 -32.56 -29.55
C MET A 1 -1.73 -33.03 -29.59
N SER A 2 -1.04 -32.83 -30.72
CA SER A 2 0.39 -33.13 -30.89
C SER A 2 1.14 -31.83 -31.23
N SER A 3 2.27 -31.61 -30.54
CA SER A 3 3.36 -30.63 -30.73
C SER A 3 3.02 -29.14 -31.01
N ARG A 4 2.54 -28.40 -30.00
CA ARG A 4 2.56 -26.92 -29.99
C ARG A 4 3.47 -26.31 -28.92
N ALA A 5 4.34 -27.12 -28.32
CA ALA A 5 5.36 -26.61 -27.41
C ALA A 5 6.21 -25.55 -28.13
N GLY A 6 6.33 -24.36 -27.54
CA GLY A 6 7.18 -23.28 -28.05
C GLY A 6 6.64 -22.46 -29.22
N ALA A 7 5.42 -22.71 -29.73
CA ALA A 7 4.88 -22.00 -30.90
C ALA A 7 4.76 -20.47 -30.68
N TYR A 8 4.62 -20.03 -29.43
CA TYR A 8 4.51 -18.62 -29.06
C TYR A 8 5.75 -18.07 -28.34
N GLU A 9 6.88 -18.79 -28.31
CA GLU A 9 8.11 -18.30 -27.66
C GLU A 9 8.61 -17.00 -28.28
N SER A 10 8.71 -16.96 -29.63
CA SER A 10 9.14 -15.76 -30.34
C SER A 10 8.13 -14.61 -30.23
N PRO A 11 6.81 -14.81 -30.42
CA PRO A 11 5.81 -13.79 -30.15
C PRO A 11 5.82 -13.26 -28.70
N LEU A 12 6.02 -14.12 -27.71
CA LEU A 12 6.09 -13.73 -26.30
C LEU A 12 7.31 -12.88 -26.01
N ALA A 13 8.48 -13.26 -26.53
CA ALA A 13 9.70 -12.46 -26.43
C ALA A 13 9.50 -11.08 -27.08
N LEU A 14 8.94 -11.05 -28.29
CA LEU A 14 8.67 -9.82 -29.03
C LEU A 14 7.73 -8.87 -28.25
N ALA A 15 6.60 -9.39 -27.75
CA ALA A 15 5.64 -8.62 -26.97
C ALA A 15 6.24 -8.13 -25.64
N THR A 16 7.03 -8.96 -24.98
CA THR A 16 7.69 -8.61 -23.71
C THR A 16 8.69 -7.47 -23.90
N GLU A 17 9.54 -7.54 -24.92
CA GLU A 17 10.49 -6.47 -25.24
C GLU A 17 9.78 -5.18 -25.66
N ALA A 18 8.70 -5.31 -26.45
CA ALA A 18 7.89 -4.17 -26.88
C ALA A 18 7.24 -3.46 -25.67
N ALA A 19 6.65 -4.23 -24.74
CA ALA A 19 6.06 -3.69 -23.52
C ALA A 19 7.09 -2.95 -22.66
N ARG A 20 8.31 -3.50 -22.50
CA ARG A 20 9.38 -2.84 -21.75
C ARG A 20 9.78 -1.50 -22.36
N ALA A 21 9.99 -1.46 -23.68
CA ALA A 21 10.33 -0.23 -24.38
C ALA A 21 9.21 0.83 -24.30
N ALA A 22 7.96 0.41 -24.43
CA ALA A 22 6.79 1.27 -24.21
C ALA A 22 6.75 1.83 -22.78
N GLY A 23 6.93 0.95 -21.79
CA GLY A 23 6.95 1.33 -20.38
C GLY A 23 8.06 2.31 -20.03
N GLU A 24 9.26 2.20 -20.63
CA GLU A 24 10.34 3.18 -20.46
C GLU A 24 9.93 4.57 -20.96
N ARG A 25 9.31 4.65 -22.15
CA ARG A 25 8.85 5.92 -22.73
C ARG A 25 7.73 6.57 -21.92
N LEU A 26 6.76 5.77 -21.47
CA LEU A 26 5.63 6.22 -20.65
C LEU A 26 6.09 6.65 -19.25
N ARG A 27 7.02 5.92 -18.64
CA ARG A 27 7.61 6.30 -17.34
C ARG A 27 8.35 7.63 -17.44
N ALA A 28 9.10 7.86 -18.52
CA ALA A 28 9.76 9.14 -18.75
C ALA A 28 8.76 10.30 -18.85
N GLU A 29 7.64 10.09 -19.53
CA GLU A 29 6.53 11.07 -19.61
C GLU A 29 5.89 11.33 -18.24
N LEU A 30 5.64 10.28 -17.45
CA LEU A 30 5.04 10.38 -16.12
C LEU A 30 5.88 11.27 -15.17
N HIS A 31 7.20 11.28 -15.34
CA HIS A 31 8.16 12.04 -14.53
C HIS A 31 8.48 13.44 -15.05
N LEU A 32 7.76 13.95 -16.05
CA LEU A 32 7.90 15.34 -16.45
C LEU A 32 7.64 16.29 -15.24
N PRO A 33 8.28 17.47 -15.17
CA PRO A 33 8.15 18.39 -14.03
C PRO A 33 6.71 18.86 -13.71
N GLY A 34 5.76 18.70 -14.64
CA GLY A 34 4.32 18.93 -14.44
C GLY A 34 3.47 17.65 -14.42
N GLY A 35 4.11 16.48 -14.49
CA GLY A 35 3.51 15.21 -14.87
C GLY A 35 3.25 15.10 -16.37
N ALA A 36 2.64 13.99 -16.77
CA ALA A 36 2.40 13.66 -18.17
C ALA A 36 1.49 14.68 -18.87
N GLU A 37 1.77 14.94 -20.15
CA GLU A 37 0.98 15.85 -20.97
C GLU A 37 -0.27 15.16 -21.54
N GLY A 38 -1.41 15.87 -21.55
CA GLY A 38 -2.66 15.39 -22.13
C GLY A 38 -3.90 15.94 -21.44
N GLU A 39 -5.07 15.64 -21.99
CA GLU A 39 -6.37 16.07 -21.46
C GLU A 39 -7.49 15.09 -21.81
N GLY A 40 -8.60 15.13 -21.07
CA GLY A 40 -9.80 14.35 -21.40
C GLY A 40 -9.66 12.82 -21.32
N GLY A 41 -8.52 12.30 -20.85
CA GLY A 41 -8.21 10.87 -20.87
C GLY A 41 -7.46 10.42 -22.13
N HIS A 42 -6.86 11.35 -22.87
CA HIS A 42 -5.95 11.09 -23.97
C HIS A 42 -4.60 11.75 -23.70
N ALA A 43 -3.50 11.01 -23.90
CA ALA A 43 -2.14 11.52 -23.82
C ALA A 43 -1.45 11.31 -25.17
N PRO A 44 -0.78 12.32 -25.76
CA PRO A 44 -0.09 12.16 -27.05
C PRO A 44 0.95 11.04 -27.07
N VAL A 45 1.55 10.74 -25.91
CA VAL A 45 2.48 9.63 -25.75
C VAL A 45 1.83 8.26 -26.00
N ASP A 46 0.53 8.11 -25.75
CA ASP A 46 -0.19 6.84 -25.95
C ASP A 46 -0.20 6.49 -27.45
N THR A 47 -0.53 7.46 -28.30
CA THR A 47 -0.47 7.31 -29.76
C THR A 47 0.96 7.08 -30.26
N GLU A 48 1.96 7.77 -29.71
CA GLU A 48 3.39 7.56 -30.06
C GLU A 48 3.82 6.12 -29.77
N VAL A 49 3.52 5.64 -28.56
CA VAL A 49 3.86 4.31 -28.08
C VAL A 49 3.12 3.24 -28.87
N GLU A 50 1.84 3.42 -29.17
CA GLU A 50 1.10 2.43 -29.95
C GLU A 50 1.64 2.27 -31.36
N HIS A 51 2.05 3.37 -32.04
CA HIS A 51 2.70 3.26 -33.35
C HIS A 51 3.98 2.42 -33.27
N ALA A 52 4.79 2.59 -32.21
CA ALA A 52 6.00 1.81 -32.00
C ALA A 52 5.69 0.32 -31.71
N LEU A 53 4.68 0.05 -30.88
CA LEU A 53 4.20 -1.31 -30.58
C LEU A 53 3.71 -1.99 -31.86
N ARG A 54 2.83 -1.34 -32.64
CA ARG A 54 2.29 -1.84 -33.90
C ARG A 54 3.39 -2.17 -34.90
N ALA A 55 4.34 -1.25 -35.10
CA ALA A 55 5.47 -1.46 -36.01
C ALA A 55 6.31 -2.68 -35.60
N ARG A 56 6.59 -2.86 -34.30
CA ARG A 56 7.39 -3.97 -33.79
C ARG A 56 6.65 -5.31 -33.88
N LEU A 57 5.39 -5.35 -33.48
CA LEU A 57 4.57 -6.57 -33.48
C LEU A 57 4.27 -7.08 -34.91
N LEU A 58 3.87 -6.18 -35.81
CA LEU A 58 3.58 -6.53 -37.22
C LEU A 58 4.84 -6.73 -38.06
N GLY A 59 5.96 -6.11 -37.70
CA GLY A 59 7.25 -6.39 -38.34
C GLY A 59 7.77 -7.81 -38.04
N GLY A 60 7.37 -8.38 -36.89
CA GLY A 60 7.79 -9.72 -36.46
C GLY A 60 6.79 -10.84 -36.73
N THR A 61 5.56 -10.54 -37.18
CA THR A 61 4.48 -11.54 -37.29
C THR A 61 3.51 -11.24 -38.44
N PRO A 62 2.85 -12.25 -39.04
CA PRO A 62 1.87 -12.05 -40.11
C PRO A 62 0.46 -11.69 -39.60
N TYR A 63 0.29 -11.46 -38.29
CA TYR A 63 -1.00 -11.40 -37.61
C TYR A 63 -1.76 -10.09 -37.86
N SER A 64 -3.06 -10.10 -37.56
CA SER A 64 -3.85 -8.85 -37.50
C SER A 64 -3.48 -8.03 -36.26
N PHE A 65 -3.92 -6.79 -36.22
CA PHE A 65 -3.70 -5.87 -35.10
C PHE A 65 -4.97 -5.08 -34.79
N LEU A 66 -5.20 -4.84 -33.51
CA LEU A 66 -6.17 -3.89 -32.97
C LEU A 66 -5.49 -3.13 -31.84
N GLY A 67 -5.36 -1.82 -32.00
CA GLY A 67 -4.93 -0.93 -30.94
C GLY A 67 -6.03 0.05 -30.55
N GLU A 68 -5.95 0.56 -29.32
CA GLU A 68 -6.85 1.58 -28.79
C GLU A 68 -6.79 2.88 -29.62
N GLU A 69 -5.58 3.34 -29.94
CA GLU A 69 -5.31 4.65 -30.54
C GLU A 69 -5.37 4.63 -32.07
N THR A 70 -4.86 3.56 -32.69
CA THR A 70 -4.65 3.46 -34.15
C THR A 70 -5.61 2.49 -34.85
N GLY A 71 -6.50 1.85 -34.08
CA GLY A 71 -7.56 0.99 -34.58
C GLY A 71 -7.08 -0.33 -35.21
N ALA A 72 -7.95 -0.93 -36.03
CA ALA A 72 -7.72 -2.26 -36.59
C ALA A 72 -6.90 -2.24 -37.89
N GLN A 73 -6.04 -3.24 -38.06
CA GLN A 73 -5.34 -3.56 -39.30
C GLN A 73 -5.37 -5.07 -39.57
N PRO A 74 -5.96 -5.52 -40.69
CA PRO A 74 -5.89 -6.91 -41.09
C PRO A 74 -4.45 -7.37 -41.39
N GLY A 75 -4.10 -8.56 -40.92
CA GLY A 75 -2.85 -9.25 -41.23
C GLY A 75 -2.96 -10.23 -42.40
N ALA A 76 -1.84 -10.84 -42.76
CA ALA A 76 -1.81 -11.94 -43.73
C ALA A 76 -2.35 -13.25 -43.14
N ASP A 77 -2.23 -13.43 -41.82
CA ASP A 77 -2.87 -14.48 -41.04
C ASP A 77 -3.99 -13.87 -40.17
N PRO A 78 -5.26 -13.95 -40.62
CA PRO A 78 -6.39 -13.41 -39.89
C PRO A 78 -6.86 -14.33 -38.74
N SER A 79 -6.28 -15.52 -38.59
CA SER A 79 -6.61 -16.39 -37.44
C SER A 79 -6.01 -15.85 -36.14
N HIS A 80 -4.99 -15.00 -36.23
CA HIS A 80 -4.36 -14.34 -35.09
C HIS A 80 -4.54 -12.83 -35.11
N CYS A 81 -4.73 -12.23 -33.94
CA CYS A 81 -4.82 -10.78 -33.78
C CYS A 81 -4.10 -10.32 -32.52
N TRP A 82 -3.16 -9.39 -32.68
CA TRP A 82 -2.61 -8.59 -31.58
C TRP A 82 -3.68 -7.61 -31.10
N ILE A 83 -3.91 -7.55 -29.80
CA ILE A 83 -4.80 -6.57 -29.17
C ILE A 83 -3.97 -5.77 -28.16
N VAL A 84 -3.93 -4.45 -28.33
CA VAL A 84 -3.01 -3.58 -27.59
C VAL A 84 -3.75 -2.39 -26.99
N ASP A 85 -3.47 -2.15 -25.72
CA ASP A 85 -3.66 -0.86 -25.06
C ASP A 85 -2.24 -0.32 -24.73
N PRO A 86 -1.83 0.82 -25.31
CA PRO A 86 -0.52 1.38 -25.02
C PRO A 86 -0.39 1.86 -23.57
N ASN A 87 -1.48 2.23 -22.90
CA ASN A 87 -1.46 2.82 -21.56
C ASN A 87 -2.83 2.69 -20.83
N ASP A 88 -3.19 1.47 -20.44
CA ASP A 88 -4.46 1.20 -19.75
C ASP A 88 -4.52 2.00 -18.44
N GLY A 89 -5.49 2.92 -18.38
CA GLY A 89 -5.64 3.88 -17.30
C GLY A 89 -5.11 5.29 -17.60
N THR A 90 -5.02 5.74 -18.85
CA THR A 90 -4.56 7.08 -19.28
C THR A 90 -5.06 8.24 -18.40
N ARG A 91 -6.34 8.24 -17.99
CA ARG A 91 -6.86 9.28 -17.09
C ARG A 91 -6.12 9.34 -15.75
N ALA A 92 -5.80 8.19 -15.17
CA ALA A 92 -5.04 8.12 -13.92
C ALA A 92 -3.55 8.44 -14.14
N PHE A 93 -3.00 8.05 -15.29
CA PHE A 93 -1.65 8.43 -15.71
C PHE A 93 -1.48 9.96 -15.76
N LEU A 94 -2.43 10.68 -16.37
CA LEU A 94 -2.47 12.15 -16.39
C LEU A 94 -2.65 12.78 -14.99
N GLN A 95 -3.16 12.01 -14.02
CA GLN A 95 -3.25 12.41 -12.61
C GLN A 95 -2.00 12.05 -11.80
N GLY A 96 -0.93 11.56 -12.44
CA GLY A 96 0.31 11.17 -11.78
C GLY A 96 0.26 9.79 -11.12
N SER A 97 -0.69 8.93 -11.48
CA SER A 97 -0.77 7.57 -10.93
C SER A 97 0.30 6.67 -11.55
N ARG A 98 1.01 5.94 -10.68
CA ARG A 98 1.92 4.84 -11.05
C ARG A 98 1.19 3.59 -11.54
N VAL A 99 -0.06 3.43 -11.14
CA VAL A 99 -0.84 2.20 -11.23
C VAL A 99 -1.56 2.10 -12.58
N VAL A 100 -0.79 2.19 -13.66
CA VAL A 100 -1.23 2.12 -15.06
C VAL A 100 -0.35 1.12 -15.80
N SER A 101 -0.79 0.59 -16.94
CA SER A 101 -0.04 -0.50 -17.57
C SER A 101 -0.12 -0.53 -19.09
N VAL A 102 0.95 -1.01 -19.72
CA VAL A 102 0.89 -1.48 -21.11
C VAL A 102 0.20 -2.85 -21.14
N SER A 103 -0.77 -3.04 -22.03
CA SER A 103 -1.51 -4.30 -22.23
C SER A 103 -1.27 -4.82 -23.66
N ILE A 104 -0.74 -6.04 -23.80
CA ILE A 104 -0.52 -6.67 -25.10
C ILE A 104 -1.02 -8.12 -25.05
N ALA A 105 -1.96 -8.45 -25.91
CA ALA A 105 -2.51 -9.79 -26.04
C ALA A 105 -2.33 -10.32 -27.47
N LEU A 106 -2.23 -11.64 -27.60
CA LEU A 106 -2.44 -12.32 -28.89
C LEU A 106 -3.65 -13.25 -28.74
N THR A 107 -4.59 -13.12 -29.67
CA THR A 107 -5.69 -14.10 -29.81
C THR A 107 -5.44 -15.02 -30.99
N ARG A 108 -5.99 -16.23 -30.94
CA ARG A 108 -6.09 -17.19 -32.04
C ARG A 108 -7.51 -17.71 -32.11
N ASP A 109 -8.18 -17.55 -33.25
CA ASP A 109 -9.58 -17.96 -33.48
C ASP A 109 -10.51 -17.45 -32.36
N GLY A 110 -10.28 -16.22 -31.91
CA GLY A 110 -11.04 -15.59 -30.84
C GLY A 110 -10.72 -16.04 -29.41
N VAL A 111 -9.71 -16.87 -29.21
CA VAL A 111 -9.23 -17.33 -27.90
C VAL A 111 -7.91 -16.63 -27.54
N PRO A 112 -7.76 -16.04 -26.34
CA PRO A 112 -6.50 -15.44 -25.92
C PRO A 112 -5.44 -16.54 -25.68
N VAL A 113 -4.29 -16.44 -26.36
CA VAL A 113 -3.20 -17.44 -26.33
C VAL A 113 -1.89 -16.87 -25.77
N LEU A 114 -1.81 -15.56 -25.56
CA LEU A 114 -0.65 -14.86 -25.00
C LEU A 114 -1.13 -13.57 -24.32
N GLY A 115 -0.57 -13.27 -23.16
CA GLY A 115 -0.79 -12.01 -22.45
C GLY A 115 0.52 -11.46 -21.89
N VAL A 116 0.72 -10.16 -22.09
CA VAL A 116 1.75 -9.35 -21.44
C VAL A 116 1.07 -8.13 -20.84
N VAL A 117 1.19 -7.96 -19.52
CA VAL A 117 0.74 -6.77 -18.80
C VAL A 117 1.93 -6.19 -18.07
N TYR A 118 2.28 -4.93 -18.34
CA TYR A 118 3.40 -4.26 -17.70
C TYR A 118 2.95 -2.99 -16.99
N ALA A 119 2.78 -3.05 -15.67
CA ALA A 119 2.56 -1.88 -14.84
C ALA A 119 3.91 -1.17 -14.61
N TYR A 120 4.31 -0.35 -15.58
CA TYR A 120 5.69 0.09 -15.78
C TYR A 120 6.23 1.03 -14.69
N ALA A 121 5.37 1.69 -13.92
CA ALA A 121 5.77 2.59 -12.83
C ALA A 121 5.30 2.13 -11.44
N ALA A 122 4.60 0.99 -11.37
CA ALA A 122 4.04 0.45 -10.13
C ALA A 122 4.84 -0.75 -9.59
N PRO A 123 4.84 -0.94 -8.27
CA PRO A 123 4.47 0.05 -7.24
C PRO A 123 5.49 1.20 -7.12
N ASP A 124 6.65 1.04 -7.74
CA ASP A 124 7.70 2.02 -7.97
C ASP A 124 8.30 1.82 -9.38
N ASP A 125 9.27 2.66 -9.76
CA ASP A 125 9.80 2.72 -11.12
C ASP A 125 10.53 1.45 -11.62
N GLU A 126 10.68 0.42 -10.79
CA GLU A 126 11.12 -0.92 -11.24
C GLU A 126 10.05 -1.61 -12.10
N GLY A 127 8.78 -1.27 -11.88
CA GLY A 127 7.63 -1.81 -12.59
C GLY A 127 7.26 -3.24 -12.20
N ASP A 128 6.09 -3.69 -12.67
CA ASP A 128 5.56 -5.03 -12.42
C ASP A 128 5.06 -5.67 -13.72
N LEU A 129 5.76 -6.70 -14.18
CA LEU A 129 5.59 -7.33 -15.48
C LEU A 129 5.04 -8.75 -15.34
N PHE A 130 3.93 -9.02 -16.02
CA PHE A 130 3.28 -10.33 -16.11
C PHE A 130 3.32 -10.84 -17.53
N THR A 131 3.74 -12.09 -17.71
CA THR A 131 3.90 -12.70 -19.04
C THR A 131 3.43 -14.15 -19.03
N TRP A 132 2.67 -14.54 -20.05
CA TRP A 132 2.33 -15.93 -20.32
C TRP A 132 2.00 -16.14 -21.81
N ALA A 133 2.27 -17.34 -22.31
CA ALA A 133 1.75 -17.81 -23.59
C ALA A 133 1.53 -19.33 -23.60
N GLU A 134 0.54 -19.78 -24.38
CA GLU A 134 0.21 -21.19 -24.57
C GLU A 134 1.48 -21.98 -24.97
N GLY A 135 1.78 -23.05 -24.23
CA GLY A 135 2.92 -23.91 -24.55
C GLY A 135 4.32 -23.32 -24.27
N CYS A 136 4.43 -22.19 -23.56
CA CYS A 136 5.70 -21.51 -23.23
C CYS A 136 6.09 -21.58 -21.74
N GLY A 137 5.45 -22.47 -20.98
CA GLY A 137 5.68 -22.64 -19.54
C GLY A 137 4.64 -21.93 -18.66
N PRO A 138 4.92 -21.75 -17.36
CA PRO A 138 3.97 -21.16 -16.42
C PRO A 138 3.83 -19.65 -16.62
N LEU A 139 2.77 -19.08 -16.06
CA LEU A 139 2.65 -17.64 -15.85
C LEU A 139 3.86 -17.14 -15.05
N ARG A 140 4.45 -16.02 -15.47
CA ARG A 140 5.56 -15.38 -14.77
C ARG A 140 5.22 -13.96 -14.37
N ARG A 141 5.70 -13.56 -13.19
CA ARG A 141 5.74 -12.17 -12.72
C ARG A 141 7.19 -11.78 -12.47
N ASN A 142 7.66 -10.73 -13.14
CA ASN A 142 9.05 -10.26 -13.07
C ASN A 142 10.08 -11.39 -13.32
N GLY A 143 9.76 -12.29 -14.26
CA GLY A 143 10.58 -13.45 -14.61
C GLY A 143 10.43 -14.67 -13.67
N VAL A 144 9.82 -14.49 -12.50
CA VAL A 144 9.60 -15.57 -11.52
C VAL A 144 8.28 -16.29 -11.83
N PRO A 145 8.23 -17.63 -11.86
CA PRO A 145 6.97 -18.36 -11.99
C PRO A 145 5.98 -17.99 -10.89
N VAL A 146 4.73 -17.75 -11.26
CA VAL A 146 3.62 -17.60 -10.32
C VAL A 146 3.20 -18.98 -9.85
N GLU A 147 3.07 -19.15 -8.54
CA GLU A 147 2.55 -20.36 -7.91
C GLU A 147 1.07 -20.19 -7.54
N GLY A 148 0.34 -21.30 -7.53
CA GLY A 148 -1.08 -21.33 -7.15
C GLY A 148 -2.04 -21.43 -8.33
N SER A 149 -3.31 -21.63 -8.01
CA SER A 149 -4.39 -21.83 -8.97
C SER A 149 -5.64 -21.10 -8.50
N LEU A 150 -6.35 -20.46 -9.43
CA LEU A 150 -7.65 -19.84 -9.17
C LEU A 150 -8.79 -20.86 -9.09
N ALA A 151 -8.58 -22.09 -9.57
CA ALA A 151 -9.64 -23.09 -9.70
C ALA A 151 -10.32 -23.46 -8.37
N GLN A 152 -9.57 -23.40 -7.26
CA GLN A 152 -10.04 -23.79 -5.92
C GLN A 152 -10.27 -22.59 -4.98
N ARG A 153 -10.17 -21.36 -5.48
CA ARG A 153 -10.37 -20.16 -4.66
C ARG A 153 -11.83 -19.71 -4.69
N ASP A 154 -12.24 -19.04 -3.63
CA ASP A 154 -13.60 -18.53 -3.47
C ASP A 154 -13.59 -17.18 -2.74
N LEU A 155 -14.76 -16.55 -2.60
CA LEU A 155 -14.93 -15.37 -1.76
C LEU A 155 -14.70 -15.73 -0.28
N GLY A 156 -13.93 -14.89 0.40
CA GLY A 156 -13.63 -15.04 1.81
C GLY A 156 -13.40 -13.70 2.49
N ARG A 157 -13.48 -13.67 3.82
CA ARG A 157 -13.40 -12.43 4.63
C ARG A 157 -12.12 -11.61 4.39
N TYR A 158 -11.02 -12.30 4.10
CA TYR A 158 -9.70 -11.70 3.88
C TYR A 158 -9.29 -11.74 2.40
N GLU A 159 -10.20 -12.16 1.53
CA GLU A 159 -9.95 -12.19 0.09
C GLU A 159 -10.15 -10.83 -0.55
N MET A 160 -9.44 -10.59 -1.65
CA MET A 160 -9.41 -9.31 -2.33
C MET A 160 -10.12 -9.36 -3.67
N ILE A 161 -10.98 -8.37 -3.90
CA ILE A 161 -11.61 -8.08 -5.19
C ILE A 161 -11.07 -6.76 -5.73
N TYR A 162 -10.57 -6.79 -6.96
CA TYR A 162 -10.14 -5.57 -7.61
C TYR A 162 -11.31 -4.90 -8.36
N ILE A 163 -11.48 -3.59 -8.16
CA ILE A 163 -12.57 -2.84 -8.78
C ILE A 163 -12.06 -1.50 -9.34
N SER A 164 -12.95 -0.75 -9.98
CA SER A 164 -12.62 0.57 -10.55
C SER A 164 -12.09 1.54 -9.50
N GLY A 165 -11.08 2.32 -9.89
CA GLY A 165 -10.59 3.49 -9.14
C GLY A 165 -11.69 4.45 -8.67
N SER A 166 -12.79 4.56 -9.43
CA SER A 166 -13.92 5.43 -9.13
C SER A 166 -14.81 4.96 -7.98
N ALA A 167 -14.57 3.78 -7.42
CA ALA A 167 -15.38 3.21 -6.34
C ALA A 167 -15.03 3.77 -4.94
N GLU A 168 -13.84 4.34 -4.76
CA GLU A 168 -13.37 4.78 -3.43
C GLU A 168 -14.30 5.79 -2.73
N PRO A 169 -14.86 6.82 -3.40
CA PRO A 169 -15.81 7.73 -2.76
C PRO A 169 -17.10 7.05 -2.27
N TYR A 170 -17.43 5.87 -2.81
CA TYR A 170 -18.63 5.07 -2.54
C TYR A 170 -18.27 3.77 -1.80
N ALA A 171 -17.33 3.88 -0.84
CA ALA A 171 -16.79 2.74 -0.12
C ALA A 171 -17.84 1.85 0.57
N PRO A 172 -18.93 2.36 1.17
CA PRO A 172 -19.96 1.51 1.78
C PRO A 172 -20.63 0.59 0.75
N GLU A 173 -21.06 1.13 -0.38
CA GLU A 173 -21.68 0.36 -1.46
C GLU A 173 -20.70 -0.64 -2.07
N ALA A 174 -19.46 -0.19 -2.32
CA ALA A 174 -18.42 -1.07 -2.83
C ALA A 174 -18.13 -2.23 -1.87
N THR A 175 -18.08 -1.97 -0.56
CA THR A 175 -17.87 -3.02 0.46
C THR A 175 -19.01 -4.02 0.46
N LEU A 176 -20.26 -3.56 0.43
CA LEU A 176 -21.42 -4.44 0.38
C LEU A 176 -21.47 -5.26 -0.91
N ALA A 177 -21.11 -4.65 -2.05
CA ALA A 177 -21.13 -5.29 -3.35
C ALA A 177 -20.16 -6.49 -3.45
N VAL A 178 -19.05 -6.46 -2.72
CA VAL A 178 -18.03 -7.53 -2.73
C VAL A 178 -18.02 -8.41 -1.48
N ALA A 179 -18.87 -8.14 -0.49
CA ALA A 179 -18.90 -8.90 0.76
C ALA A 179 -19.07 -10.42 0.51
N PRO A 180 -18.43 -11.32 1.28
CA PRO A 180 -17.64 -11.05 2.48
C PRO A 180 -16.21 -10.56 2.20
N ALA A 181 -15.78 -10.53 0.93
CA ALA A 181 -14.45 -10.09 0.54
C ALA A 181 -14.28 -8.57 0.70
N ARG A 182 -13.04 -8.11 0.52
CA ARG A 182 -12.65 -6.70 0.55
C ARG A 182 -12.41 -6.20 -0.87
N PHE A 183 -12.49 -4.88 -1.07
CA PHE A 183 -12.18 -4.29 -2.37
C PHE A 183 -10.87 -3.48 -2.37
N HIS A 184 -10.15 -3.54 -3.48
CA HIS A 184 -9.00 -2.69 -3.77
C HIS A 184 -9.21 -1.96 -5.12
N PRO A 185 -9.35 -0.63 -5.13
CA PRO A 185 -9.59 0.13 -6.34
C PRO A 185 -8.29 0.37 -7.12
N LEU A 186 -8.27 0.02 -8.40
CA LEU A 186 -7.16 0.29 -9.33
C LEU A 186 -7.72 0.84 -10.65
N PRO A 187 -7.02 1.72 -11.37
CA PRO A 187 -7.55 2.30 -12.60
C PRO A 187 -7.39 1.38 -13.81
N SER A 188 -6.23 0.74 -14.01
CA SER A 188 -6.01 -0.23 -15.10
C SER A 188 -6.84 -1.51 -14.88
N ILE A 189 -7.60 -1.97 -15.88
CA ILE A 189 -8.31 -3.25 -15.83
C ILE A 189 -7.36 -4.42 -16.11
N ALA A 190 -6.41 -4.25 -17.05
CA ALA A 190 -5.43 -5.26 -17.41
C ALA A 190 -4.57 -5.63 -16.20
N TYR A 191 -4.11 -4.66 -15.42
CA TYR A 191 -3.34 -4.88 -14.20
C TYR A 191 -4.17 -5.53 -13.09
N ARG A 192 -5.47 -5.21 -12.96
CA ARG A 192 -6.37 -5.91 -12.02
C ARG A 192 -6.45 -7.40 -12.34
N LEU A 193 -6.66 -7.76 -13.61
CA LEU A 193 -6.69 -9.15 -14.06
C LEU A 193 -5.34 -9.84 -13.85
N ALA A 194 -4.23 -9.16 -14.10
CA ALA A 194 -2.88 -9.69 -13.88
C ALA A 194 -2.60 -9.99 -12.39
N LEU A 195 -3.03 -9.09 -11.48
CA LEU A 195 -2.93 -9.31 -10.03
C LEU A 195 -3.80 -10.48 -9.57
N VAL A 196 -5.02 -10.62 -10.11
CA VAL A 196 -5.86 -11.79 -9.84
C VAL A 196 -5.17 -13.08 -10.32
N ALA A 197 -4.63 -13.10 -11.54
CA ALA A 197 -3.89 -14.24 -12.08
C ALA A 197 -2.66 -14.60 -11.23
N ALA A 198 -2.01 -13.61 -10.61
CA ALA A 198 -0.90 -13.79 -9.69
C ALA A 198 -1.31 -14.23 -8.27
N GLY A 199 -2.60 -14.51 -8.04
CA GLY A 199 -3.13 -14.88 -6.75
C GLY A 199 -3.27 -13.72 -5.76
N GLU A 200 -3.13 -12.47 -6.22
CA GLU A 200 -3.24 -11.30 -5.33
C GLU A 200 -4.67 -10.91 -4.94
N GLY A 201 -5.63 -11.42 -5.69
CA GLY A 201 -7.05 -11.39 -5.36
C GLY A 201 -7.74 -12.61 -5.94
N VAL A 202 -9.05 -12.74 -5.69
CA VAL A 202 -9.86 -13.86 -6.20
C VAL A 202 -10.68 -13.47 -7.41
N ALA A 203 -11.01 -12.19 -7.58
CA ALA A 203 -11.66 -11.71 -8.79
C ALA A 203 -11.47 -10.20 -9.02
N THR A 204 -11.86 -9.77 -10.21
CA THR A 204 -12.06 -8.38 -10.59
C THR A 204 -13.44 -8.20 -11.19
N VAL A 205 -14.02 -7.02 -10.98
CA VAL A 205 -15.31 -6.63 -11.56
C VAL A 205 -15.16 -5.29 -12.27
N ALA A 206 -15.63 -5.22 -13.51
CA ALA A 206 -15.64 -3.99 -14.30
C ALA A 206 -17.00 -3.81 -14.99
N PHE A 207 -17.57 -2.61 -14.84
CA PHE A 207 -18.89 -2.26 -15.37
C PHE A 207 -18.81 -1.10 -16.34
N GLY A 208 -19.55 -1.20 -17.44
CA GLY A 208 -19.82 -0.09 -18.36
C GLY A 208 -18.59 0.22 -19.19
N ASN A 209 -18.68 -0.04 -20.50
CA ASN A 209 -17.68 0.38 -21.48
C ASN A 209 -16.37 -0.44 -21.48
N ILE A 210 -16.45 -1.76 -21.29
CA ILE A 210 -15.29 -2.66 -21.47
C ILE A 210 -14.86 -2.66 -22.93
N ARG A 211 -13.56 -2.54 -23.17
CA ARG A 211 -12.95 -2.73 -24.49
C ARG A 211 -12.11 -4.00 -24.49
N SER A 212 -11.85 -4.53 -25.68
CA SER A 212 -11.07 -5.75 -25.82
C SER A 212 -9.63 -5.56 -25.34
N TRP A 213 -9.04 -4.39 -25.59
CA TRP A 213 -7.68 -4.03 -25.18
C TRP A 213 -7.49 -3.91 -23.65
N ASP A 214 -8.53 -3.46 -22.93
CA ASP A 214 -8.55 -3.42 -21.46
C ASP A 214 -8.44 -4.81 -20.80
N ILE A 215 -8.93 -5.87 -21.47
CA ILE A 215 -9.10 -7.20 -20.87
C ILE A 215 -8.30 -8.30 -21.52
N ALA A 216 -7.95 -8.23 -22.81
CA ALA A 216 -7.44 -9.38 -23.57
C ALA A 216 -6.15 -9.96 -22.99
N ALA A 217 -5.21 -9.11 -22.58
CA ALA A 217 -3.95 -9.56 -22.01
C ALA A 217 -4.20 -10.19 -20.65
N GLY A 218 -4.93 -9.50 -19.77
CA GLY A 218 -5.32 -10.01 -18.47
C GLY A 218 -6.14 -11.30 -18.53
N HIS A 219 -6.99 -11.46 -19.54
CA HIS A 219 -7.77 -12.67 -19.79
C HIS A 219 -6.86 -13.88 -20.08
N ALA A 220 -5.84 -13.72 -20.93
CA ALA A 220 -4.85 -14.77 -21.15
C ALA A 220 -4.18 -15.19 -19.82
N LEU A 221 -3.79 -14.21 -18.99
CA LEU A 221 -3.15 -14.49 -17.70
C LEU A 221 -4.09 -15.20 -16.72
N VAL A 222 -5.36 -14.77 -16.63
CA VAL A 222 -6.37 -15.41 -15.76
C VAL A 222 -6.62 -16.85 -16.19
N CYS A 223 -6.73 -17.12 -17.50
CA CYS A 223 -6.85 -18.49 -18.01
C CYS A 223 -5.61 -19.34 -17.70
N ALA A 224 -4.42 -18.75 -17.79
CA ALA A 224 -3.17 -19.42 -17.41
C ALA A 224 -3.14 -19.86 -15.93
N ALA A 225 -3.84 -19.10 -15.07
CA ALA A 225 -4.01 -19.38 -13.65
C ALA A 225 -5.28 -20.22 -13.36
N GLU A 226 -5.86 -20.88 -14.37
CA GLU A 226 -7.07 -21.72 -14.27
C GLU A 226 -8.34 -20.96 -13.81
N GLY A 227 -8.36 -19.64 -14.03
CA GLY A 227 -9.52 -18.79 -13.85
C GLY A 227 -10.39 -18.65 -15.09
N VAL A 228 -11.44 -17.84 -14.98
CA VAL A 228 -12.39 -17.54 -16.06
C VAL A 228 -12.57 -16.04 -16.20
N VAL A 229 -12.88 -15.59 -17.42
CA VAL A 229 -13.35 -14.23 -17.71
C VAL A 229 -14.66 -14.31 -18.49
N VAL A 230 -15.71 -13.73 -17.93
CA VAL A 230 -17.09 -13.82 -18.45
C VAL A 230 -17.76 -12.45 -18.55
N ASP A 231 -18.73 -12.35 -19.44
CA ASP A 231 -19.61 -11.18 -19.56
C ASP A 231 -20.69 -11.15 -18.47
N GLY A 232 -21.56 -10.13 -18.50
CA GLY A 232 -22.68 -10.01 -17.56
C GLY A 232 -23.72 -11.13 -17.65
N ALA A 233 -23.77 -11.88 -18.75
CA ALA A 233 -24.62 -13.06 -18.91
C ALA A 233 -23.93 -14.36 -18.46
N GLY A 234 -22.69 -14.27 -17.95
CA GLY A 234 -21.90 -15.42 -17.53
C GLY A 234 -21.29 -16.22 -18.69
N LYS A 235 -21.32 -15.68 -19.92
CA LYS A 235 -20.70 -16.31 -21.08
C LYS A 235 -19.22 -15.93 -21.15
N THR A 236 -18.35 -16.90 -21.42
CA THR A 236 -16.93 -16.64 -21.66
C THR A 236 -16.76 -15.63 -22.79
N ILE A 237 -15.98 -14.60 -22.53
CA ILE A 237 -15.68 -13.57 -23.52
C ILE A 237 -14.84 -14.20 -24.64
N VAL A 238 -15.22 -13.95 -25.89
CA VAL A 238 -14.47 -14.38 -27.07
C VAL A 238 -14.25 -13.17 -27.98
N TYR A 239 -13.16 -13.19 -28.73
CA TYR A 239 -12.75 -12.08 -29.57
C TYR A 239 -13.10 -12.36 -31.04
N GLY A 240 -13.52 -11.34 -31.77
CA GLY A 240 -13.72 -11.45 -33.21
C GLY A 240 -12.39 -11.54 -33.97
N PRO A 241 -12.42 -11.72 -35.30
CA PRO A 241 -11.21 -11.86 -36.13
C PRO A 241 -10.29 -10.64 -36.07
N LEU A 242 -10.83 -9.44 -35.81
CA LEU A 242 -10.06 -8.21 -35.62
C LEU A 242 -9.96 -7.82 -34.14
N GLY A 243 -10.23 -8.75 -33.22
CA GLY A 243 -10.07 -8.53 -31.78
C GLY A 243 -11.24 -7.82 -31.09
N GLU A 244 -12.34 -7.56 -31.78
CA GLU A 244 -13.53 -6.91 -31.21
C GLU A 244 -14.28 -7.81 -30.22
N ILE A 245 -14.97 -7.20 -29.23
CA ILE A 245 -15.83 -7.91 -28.28
C ILE A 245 -17.23 -7.29 -28.23
N GLN A 246 -18.19 -8.06 -27.73
CA GLN A 246 -19.54 -7.58 -27.38
C GLN A 246 -19.78 -7.89 -25.89
N ALA A 247 -19.32 -7.01 -25.00
CA ALA A 247 -19.55 -7.12 -23.56
C ALA A 247 -19.62 -5.73 -22.91
N GLU A 248 -20.65 -5.48 -22.09
CA GLU A 248 -20.79 -4.24 -21.31
C GLU A 248 -20.17 -4.35 -19.91
N HIS A 249 -20.03 -5.58 -19.41
CA HIS A 249 -19.54 -5.92 -18.08
C HIS A 249 -18.56 -7.08 -18.19
N CYS A 250 -17.59 -7.11 -17.29
CA CYS A 250 -16.57 -8.16 -17.23
C CYS A 250 -16.36 -8.60 -15.77
N PHE A 251 -16.41 -9.92 -15.56
CA PHE A 251 -16.05 -10.58 -14.31
C PHE A 251 -14.91 -11.54 -14.59
N GLY A 252 -13.78 -11.39 -13.90
CA GLY A 252 -12.58 -12.20 -14.15
C GLY A 252 -11.95 -12.72 -12.87
N GLY A 253 -11.59 -14.00 -12.81
CA GLY A 253 -10.91 -14.59 -11.65
C GLY A 253 -11.29 -16.04 -11.38
N ALA A 254 -11.33 -16.39 -10.09
CA ALA A 254 -11.68 -17.73 -9.62
C ALA A 254 -13.11 -18.10 -10.03
N PRO A 255 -13.36 -19.30 -10.59
CA PRO A 255 -14.67 -19.67 -11.11
C PRO A 255 -15.82 -19.55 -10.09
N ALA A 256 -15.59 -19.95 -8.84
CA ALA A 256 -16.59 -19.86 -7.78
C ALA A 256 -16.91 -18.39 -7.43
N ALA A 257 -15.88 -17.58 -7.20
CA ALA A 257 -16.05 -16.16 -6.88
C ALA A 257 -16.68 -15.36 -8.03
N VAL A 258 -16.27 -15.62 -9.28
CA VAL A 258 -16.84 -14.99 -10.47
C VAL A 258 -18.33 -15.33 -10.62
N LYS A 259 -18.70 -16.60 -10.44
CA LYS A 259 -20.09 -17.04 -10.51
C LYS A 259 -20.96 -16.36 -9.46
N ASP A 260 -20.44 -16.23 -8.23
CA ASP A 260 -21.15 -15.54 -7.16
C ASP A 260 -21.35 -14.05 -7.50
N LEU A 261 -20.26 -13.32 -7.80
CA LEU A 261 -20.30 -11.89 -8.10
C LEU A 261 -21.18 -11.58 -9.33
N GLN A 262 -21.05 -12.35 -10.41
CA GLN A 262 -21.87 -12.18 -11.61
C GLN A 262 -23.37 -12.38 -11.33
N GLY A 263 -23.71 -13.24 -10.37
CA GLY A 263 -25.11 -13.47 -9.96
C GLY A 263 -25.71 -12.37 -9.07
N ARG A 264 -24.93 -11.36 -8.67
CA ARG A 264 -25.39 -10.28 -7.79
C ARG A 264 -26.10 -9.17 -8.57
N SER A 265 -27.04 -8.52 -7.89
CA SER A 265 -27.61 -7.26 -8.38
C SER A 265 -26.71 -6.10 -7.98
N TYR A 266 -26.35 -5.29 -8.96
CA TYR A 266 -25.60 -4.03 -8.81
C TYR A 266 -26.50 -2.81 -9.03
N GLU A 267 -27.82 -2.96 -8.84
CA GLU A 267 -28.76 -1.85 -8.93
C GLU A 267 -28.30 -0.64 -8.12
N ALA A 268 -28.60 0.55 -8.65
CA ALA A 268 -28.18 1.82 -8.08
C ALA A 268 -28.88 2.07 -6.73
N SER A 269 -28.32 1.52 -5.66
CA SER A 269 -28.50 2.09 -4.32
C SER A 269 -28.12 3.57 -4.37
N PRO A 270 -28.76 4.45 -3.56
CA PRO A 270 -28.35 5.83 -3.47
C PRO A 270 -26.86 5.89 -3.17
N ARG A 271 -26.07 6.43 -4.10
CA ARG A 271 -24.62 6.53 -3.93
C ARG A 271 -24.31 7.50 -2.80
N GLN A 272 -23.95 6.96 -1.65
CA GLN A 272 -23.57 7.72 -0.47
C GLN A 272 -22.06 7.96 -0.52
N ILE A 273 -21.69 9.22 -0.71
CA ILE A 273 -20.30 9.62 -0.54
C ILE A 273 -19.99 9.58 0.95
N VAL A 274 -18.92 8.90 1.35
CA VAL A 274 -18.43 8.99 2.72
C VAL A 274 -17.87 10.40 2.92
N PRO A 275 -18.48 11.23 3.79
CA PRO A 275 -18.02 12.59 3.97
C PRO A 275 -16.64 12.56 4.63
N SER A 276 -15.68 13.23 4.01
CA SER A 276 -14.43 13.60 4.66
C SER A 276 -14.57 14.98 5.29
N THR A 277 -13.80 15.25 6.33
CA THR A 277 -13.82 16.55 7.02
C THR A 277 -13.06 17.66 6.27
N CYS A 278 -12.52 17.37 5.08
CA CYS A 278 -11.72 18.22 4.19
C CYS A 278 -10.35 18.66 4.75
N ALA A 279 -10.16 18.72 6.07
CA ALA A 279 -8.92 19.22 6.67
C ALA A 279 -7.71 18.30 6.44
N TYR A 280 -7.93 16.98 6.41
CA TYR A 280 -6.87 15.96 6.29
C TYR A 280 -7.32 14.78 5.40
N ASP A 281 -7.75 15.07 4.18
CA ASP A 281 -8.28 14.05 3.26
C ASP A 281 -7.24 12.96 2.90
N LEU A 282 -7.77 11.82 2.44
CA LEU A 282 -6.97 10.78 1.79
C LEU A 282 -6.28 11.37 0.55
N LEU A 283 -4.97 11.15 0.45
CA LEU A 283 -4.18 11.64 -0.67
C LEU A 283 -4.52 10.86 -1.94
N ARG A 284 -4.39 11.57 -3.05
CA ARG A 284 -4.43 11.01 -4.40
C ARG A 284 -3.07 11.23 -5.06
N PRO A 285 -2.73 10.43 -6.09
CA PRO A 285 -1.57 10.72 -6.92
C PRO A 285 -1.62 12.17 -7.43
N ALA A 286 -0.45 12.78 -7.55
CA ALA A 286 -0.32 14.16 -7.99
C ALA A 286 0.73 14.25 -9.11
N PRO A 287 0.42 14.91 -10.24
CA PRO A 287 1.36 15.11 -11.34
C PRO A 287 2.64 15.83 -10.86
N GLY A 288 3.81 15.40 -11.35
CA GLY A 288 5.10 15.99 -11.01
C GLY A 288 5.56 15.80 -9.55
N ARG A 289 4.89 14.92 -8.79
CA ARG A 289 5.17 14.66 -7.36
C ARG A 289 5.59 13.21 -7.11
N LEU A 290 6.32 12.61 -8.05
CA LEU A 290 6.79 11.24 -7.94
C LEU A 290 8.27 11.15 -7.55
N VAL A 291 8.60 10.11 -6.77
CA VAL A 291 9.97 9.78 -6.35
C VAL A 291 10.59 8.81 -7.35
N THR A 292 11.69 9.20 -7.99
CA THR A 292 12.42 8.36 -8.95
C THR A 292 13.34 7.32 -8.32
N ASP A 293 13.78 7.55 -7.08
CA ASP A 293 14.60 6.57 -6.35
C ASP A 293 13.70 5.48 -5.74
N ALA A 294 13.58 4.36 -6.45
CA ALA A 294 12.79 3.20 -6.02
C ALA A 294 13.27 2.63 -4.66
N GLY A 295 14.59 2.69 -4.39
CA GLY A 295 15.17 2.24 -3.13
C GLY A 295 14.77 3.12 -1.94
N GLN A 296 14.74 4.44 -2.13
CA GLN A 296 14.26 5.38 -1.13
C GLN A 296 12.74 5.22 -0.92
N LEU A 297 11.97 5.15 -2.02
CA LEU A 297 10.51 5.03 -1.98
C LEU A 297 10.06 3.74 -1.27
N ARG A 298 10.64 2.58 -1.62
CA ARG A 298 10.28 1.30 -0.99
C ARG A 298 10.55 1.31 0.51
N ARG A 299 11.59 2.00 0.99
CA ARG A 299 11.95 2.11 2.41
C ARG A 299 11.01 3.06 3.15
N ALA A 300 10.66 4.20 2.57
CA ALA A 300 9.66 5.11 3.13
C ALA A 300 8.28 4.43 3.24
N GLN A 301 7.84 3.74 2.18
CA GLN A 301 6.59 2.98 2.19
C GLN A 301 6.65 1.81 3.18
N GLY A 302 7.79 1.12 3.26
CA GLY A 302 8.04 0.09 4.26
C GLY A 302 7.89 0.62 5.69
N CYS A 303 8.39 1.82 5.98
CA CYS A 303 8.28 2.46 7.29
C CYS A 303 6.81 2.63 7.72
N LEU A 304 5.96 3.28 6.89
CA LEU A 304 4.54 3.44 7.25
C LEU A 304 3.78 2.11 7.29
N LEU A 305 4.01 1.21 6.33
CA LEU A 305 3.33 -0.09 6.31
C LEU A 305 3.74 -0.98 7.47
N GLY A 306 5.01 -0.99 7.84
CA GLY A 306 5.52 -1.74 8.98
C GLY A 306 4.92 -1.23 10.28
N GLN A 307 4.78 0.09 10.43
CA GLN A 307 4.07 0.68 11.57
C GLN A 307 2.62 0.23 11.64
N LEU A 308 1.88 0.42 10.54
CA LEU A 308 0.46 0.07 10.45
C LEU A 308 0.20 -1.41 10.67
N ALA A 309 1.07 -2.28 10.13
CA ALA A 309 0.96 -3.72 10.32
C ALA A 309 1.31 -4.14 11.74
N GLY A 310 2.32 -3.51 12.35
CA GLY A 310 2.73 -3.76 13.73
C GLY A 310 1.64 -3.38 14.73
N ASP A 311 1.09 -2.17 14.61
CA ASP A 311 -0.07 -1.67 15.36
C ASP A 311 -1.23 -2.68 15.26
N ALA A 312 -1.74 -2.93 14.04
CA ALA A 312 -2.92 -3.76 13.84
C ALA A 312 -2.74 -5.21 14.31
N LEU A 313 -1.52 -5.77 14.21
CA LEU A 313 -1.22 -7.11 14.73
C LEU A 313 -1.13 -7.11 16.26
N GLY A 314 -0.43 -6.14 16.84
CA GLY A 314 -0.23 -6.03 18.29
C GLY A 314 -1.53 -5.75 19.04
N ALA A 315 -2.47 -5.01 18.44
CA ALA A 315 -3.79 -4.74 19.00
C ALA A 315 -4.63 -6.00 19.26
N LEU A 316 -4.30 -7.13 18.61
CA LEU A 316 -4.94 -8.42 18.86
C LEU A 316 -4.62 -9.02 20.23
N VAL A 317 -3.49 -8.61 20.80
CA VAL A 317 -2.90 -9.22 22.00
C VAL A 317 -2.49 -8.17 23.04
N GLU A 318 -2.95 -6.93 22.88
CA GLU A 318 -2.73 -5.83 23.81
C GLU A 318 -3.15 -6.23 25.25
N PHE A 319 -2.27 -5.94 26.20
CA PHE A 319 -2.32 -6.32 27.62
C PHE A 319 -2.37 -7.83 27.91
N GLY A 320 -2.21 -8.68 26.88
CA GLY A 320 -2.08 -10.12 27.03
C GLY A 320 -0.78 -10.51 27.72
N ARG A 321 -0.78 -11.69 28.36
CA ARG A 321 0.44 -12.33 28.86
C ARG A 321 1.00 -13.25 27.78
N LYS A 322 2.31 -13.24 27.58
CA LYS A 322 3.02 -14.12 26.62
C LYS A 322 2.51 -15.57 26.58
N GLY A 323 2.32 -16.19 27.75
CA GLY A 323 1.84 -17.58 27.83
C GLY A 323 0.41 -17.77 27.33
N ASP A 324 -0.48 -16.81 27.58
CA ASP A 324 -1.87 -16.85 27.10
C ASP A 324 -1.94 -16.61 25.60
N ILE A 325 -1.09 -15.71 25.08
CA ILE A 325 -0.94 -15.44 23.64
C ILE A 325 -0.48 -16.71 22.92
N ALA A 326 0.57 -17.36 23.40
CA ALA A 326 1.06 -18.61 22.82
C ALA A 326 -0.01 -19.73 22.83
N ALA A 327 -0.85 -19.79 23.87
CA ALA A 327 -1.96 -20.74 23.94
C ALA A 327 -3.10 -20.41 22.97
N ALA A 328 -3.41 -19.13 22.77
CA ALA A 328 -4.45 -18.66 21.84
C ALA A 328 -4.03 -18.78 20.36
N TYR A 329 -2.73 -18.66 20.09
CA TYR A 329 -2.15 -18.68 18.74
C TYR A 329 -1.07 -19.77 18.59
N PRO A 330 -1.44 -21.06 18.69
CA PRO A 330 -0.47 -22.16 18.68
C PRO A 330 0.28 -22.33 17.34
N GLN A 331 -0.23 -21.73 16.26
CA GLN A 331 0.38 -21.72 14.92
C GLN A 331 1.12 -20.41 14.61
N GLY A 332 1.27 -19.52 15.60
CA GLY A 332 1.81 -18.18 15.43
C GLY A 332 0.70 -17.12 15.30
N LEU A 333 1.01 -15.93 15.81
CA LEU A 333 0.13 -14.76 15.70
C LEU A 333 0.10 -14.28 14.24
N ASP A 334 -1.10 -14.07 13.70
CA ASP A 334 -1.30 -13.50 12.37
C ASP A 334 -2.43 -12.47 12.38
N MET A 335 -2.43 -11.59 11.38
CA MET A 335 -3.37 -10.47 11.31
C MET A 335 -4.78 -10.96 10.96
N GLN A 336 -5.72 -10.69 11.86
CA GLN A 336 -7.13 -11.07 11.73
C GLN A 336 -8.01 -10.03 12.43
N ASP A 337 -9.33 -10.15 12.31
CA ASP A 337 -10.25 -9.33 13.10
C ASP A 337 -10.24 -9.79 14.57
N GLY A 338 -10.36 -8.85 15.52
CA GLY A 338 -10.48 -9.20 16.94
C GLY A 338 -9.73 -8.26 17.88
N GLY A 339 -9.08 -8.83 18.89
CA GLY A 339 -8.35 -8.08 19.92
C GLY A 339 -9.25 -7.41 20.95
N LEU A 340 -8.62 -6.60 21.82
CA LEU A 340 -9.28 -5.88 22.90
C LEU A 340 -10.42 -4.99 22.40
N TRP A 341 -10.22 -4.40 21.23
CA TRP A 341 -11.11 -3.40 20.66
C TRP A 341 -12.09 -3.96 19.62
N SER A 342 -12.01 -5.25 19.28
CA SER A 342 -12.74 -5.85 18.14
C SER A 342 -12.48 -5.11 16.83
N THR A 343 -11.21 -4.81 16.55
CA THR A 343 -10.75 -4.13 15.33
C THR A 343 -10.89 -5.04 14.11
N LEU A 344 -11.02 -4.43 12.93
CA LEU A 344 -10.84 -5.16 11.68
C LEU A 344 -9.35 -5.46 11.45
N ALA A 345 -9.06 -6.52 10.72
CA ALA A 345 -7.71 -6.84 10.26
C ALA A 345 -7.12 -5.65 9.47
N GLY A 346 -5.99 -5.12 9.93
CA GLY A 346 -5.34 -3.95 9.35
C GLY A 346 -5.91 -2.61 9.79
N GLN A 347 -6.81 -2.57 10.77
CA GLN A 347 -7.32 -1.32 11.35
C GLN A 347 -6.30 -0.73 12.34
N PRO A 348 -5.89 0.54 12.16
CA PRO A 348 -4.99 1.20 13.10
C PRO A 348 -5.67 1.57 14.44
N THR A 349 -4.87 1.64 15.51
CA THR A 349 -5.22 2.23 16.82
C THR A 349 -4.65 3.66 16.92
N ASP A 350 -4.52 4.21 18.14
CA ASP A 350 -3.98 5.55 18.35
C ASP A 350 -2.54 5.70 17.86
N ASP A 351 -1.73 4.63 17.93
CA ASP A 351 -0.35 4.59 17.43
C ASP A 351 -0.25 5.12 16.00
N SER A 352 -0.97 4.47 15.07
CA SER A 352 -0.90 4.83 13.66
C SER A 352 -1.92 5.88 13.25
N GLU A 353 -3.06 6.04 13.92
CA GLU A 353 -3.96 7.16 13.64
C GLU A 353 -3.27 8.50 13.88
N MET A 354 -2.50 8.63 14.98
CA MET A 354 -1.73 9.85 15.23
C MET A 354 -0.56 10.02 14.24
N ALA A 355 0.11 8.93 13.83
CA ALA A 355 1.15 9.01 12.81
C ALA A 355 0.60 9.43 11.43
N LEU A 356 -0.57 8.91 11.04
CA LEU A 356 -1.27 9.34 9.83
C LEU A 356 -1.63 10.83 9.91
N MET A 357 -2.10 11.32 11.05
CA MET A 357 -2.36 12.76 11.23
C MET A 357 -1.11 13.62 11.13
N LEU A 358 0.00 13.19 11.74
CA LEU A 358 1.27 13.89 11.61
C LEU A 358 1.73 13.94 10.15
N ALA A 359 1.68 12.80 9.46
CA ALA A 359 2.05 12.70 8.06
C ALA A 359 1.20 13.62 7.16
N ARG A 360 -0.13 13.59 7.34
CA ARG A 360 -1.06 14.43 6.58
C ARG A 360 -0.85 15.91 6.86
N SER A 361 -0.61 16.29 8.12
CA SER A 361 -0.28 17.66 8.50
C SER A 361 0.99 18.14 7.79
N VAL A 362 2.06 17.36 7.84
CA VAL A 362 3.32 17.69 7.15
C VAL A 362 3.11 17.90 5.66
N VAL A 363 2.35 17.03 4.98
CA VAL A 363 2.08 17.17 3.54
C VAL A 363 1.20 18.39 3.25
N ALA A 364 0.15 18.62 4.04
CA ALA A 364 -0.77 19.74 3.86
C ALA A 364 -0.07 21.10 4.02
N TYR A 365 0.80 21.22 5.02
CA TYR A 365 1.55 22.44 5.31
C TYR A 365 2.91 22.51 4.60
N ARG A 366 3.30 21.45 3.88
CA ARG A 366 4.58 21.29 3.19
C ARG A 366 5.82 21.48 4.08
N ALA A 367 5.67 21.27 5.37
CA ALA A 367 6.71 21.36 6.38
C ALA A 367 6.19 20.76 7.67
N TYR A 368 7.11 20.35 8.55
CA TYR A 368 6.76 20.15 9.95
C TYR A 368 6.65 21.50 10.66
N ALA A 369 5.56 21.69 11.41
CA ALA A 369 5.38 22.82 12.31
C ALA A 369 4.62 22.34 13.57
N PRO A 370 5.08 22.65 14.79
CA PRO A 370 4.46 22.15 16.02
C PRO A 370 2.97 22.50 16.17
N GLY A 371 2.58 23.72 15.77
CA GLY A 371 1.18 24.15 15.81
C GLY A 371 0.29 23.35 14.85
N ALA A 372 0.77 23.12 13.62
CA ALA A 372 0.04 22.31 12.63
C ALA A 372 -0.08 20.84 13.04
N ALA A 373 0.97 20.29 13.69
CA ALA A 373 0.92 18.94 14.25
C ALA A 373 -0.09 18.86 15.40
N LEU A 374 -0.09 19.85 16.31
CA LEU A 374 -1.06 19.93 17.40
C LEU A 374 -2.50 20.05 16.88
N ASP A 375 -2.75 20.87 15.86
CA ASP A 375 -4.07 21.00 15.24
C ASP A 375 -4.57 19.68 14.65
N ALA A 376 -3.68 18.89 14.03
CA ALA A 376 -3.99 17.56 13.53
C ALA A 376 -4.28 16.56 14.67
N TYR A 377 -3.54 16.62 15.77
CA TYR A 377 -3.82 15.80 16.96
C TYR A 377 -5.11 16.22 17.66
N LEU A 378 -5.46 17.51 17.68
CA LEU A 378 -6.74 18.00 18.19
C LEU A 378 -7.90 17.57 17.31
N HIS A 379 -7.71 17.51 15.99
CA HIS A 379 -8.68 16.91 15.06
C HIS A 379 -8.94 15.44 15.40
N TRP A 380 -7.87 14.66 15.56
CA TRP A 380 -7.95 13.27 16.02
C TRP A 380 -8.65 13.15 17.37
N TYR A 381 -8.25 13.94 18.37
CA TYR A 381 -8.86 13.94 19.71
C TYR A 381 -10.37 14.21 19.66
N ARG A 382 -10.79 15.22 18.89
CA ARG A 382 -12.21 15.62 18.73
C ARG A 382 -13.03 14.56 18.00
N SER A 383 -12.40 13.73 17.18
CA SER A 383 -13.05 12.59 16.52
C SER A 383 -13.39 11.42 17.45
N ARG A 384 -13.04 11.51 18.75
CA ARG A 384 -13.31 10.51 19.79
C ARG A 384 -12.77 9.11 19.42
N PRO A 385 -11.44 8.95 19.35
CA PRO A 385 -10.82 7.66 19.08
C PRO A 385 -11.18 6.67 20.20
N PHE A 386 -11.23 5.38 19.84
CA PHE A 386 -11.62 4.32 20.78
C PHE A 386 -10.47 3.90 21.71
N ASP A 387 -9.23 4.13 21.28
CA ASP A 387 -8.03 4.01 22.10
C ASP A 387 -7.42 5.39 22.30
N MET A 388 -7.05 5.72 23.53
CA MET A 388 -6.42 6.98 23.89
C MET A 388 -5.72 6.87 25.24
N ARG A 389 -4.39 6.91 25.21
CA ARG A 389 -3.57 6.89 26.42
C ARG A 389 -3.80 8.13 27.30
N HIS A 390 -3.67 7.93 28.63
CA HIS A 390 -3.95 8.96 29.64
C HIS A 390 -3.12 10.25 29.46
N THR A 391 -1.83 10.12 29.15
CA THR A 391 -0.90 11.24 28.97
C THR A 391 -1.30 12.12 27.79
N ILE A 392 -1.67 11.52 26.67
CA ILE A 392 -2.20 12.21 25.49
C ILE A 392 -3.52 12.91 25.83
N ARG A 393 -4.47 12.21 26.46
CA ARG A 393 -5.76 12.78 26.85
C ARG A 393 -5.61 14.00 27.75
N ARG A 394 -4.65 13.98 28.67
CA ARG A 394 -4.37 15.10 29.59
C ARG A 394 -3.87 16.34 28.82
N ALA A 395 -2.88 16.17 27.95
CA ALA A 395 -2.31 17.28 27.17
C ALA A 395 -3.31 17.83 26.13
N LEU A 396 -3.89 16.96 25.30
CA LEU A 396 -4.83 17.38 24.25
C LEU A 396 -6.17 17.88 24.82
N GLY A 397 -6.61 17.34 25.96
CA GLY A 397 -7.81 17.80 26.65
C GLY A 397 -7.69 19.23 27.15
N ALA A 398 -6.51 19.64 27.63
CA ALA A 398 -6.24 21.03 28.00
C ALA A 398 -6.17 21.95 26.78
N ALA A 399 -5.46 21.52 25.73
CA ALA A 399 -5.35 22.29 24.48
C ALA A 399 -6.69 22.46 23.75
N ALA A 400 -7.59 21.48 23.84
CA ALA A 400 -8.89 21.52 23.19
C ALA A 400 -9.83 22.63 23.69
N LEU A 401 -9.52 23.23 24.85
CA LEU A 401 -10.27 24.34 25.46
C LEU A 401 -9.81 25.72 25.00
N ALA A 402 -8.70 25.80 24.27
CA ALA A 402 -8.14 27.06 23.79
C ALA A 402 -8.83 27.55 22.51
N ASP A 403 -8.85 28.88 22.33
CA ASP A 403 -9.46 29.53 21.16
C ASP A 403 -8.45 29.74 20.02
N THR A 404 -7.15 29.79 20.34
CA THR A 404 -6.06 29.96 19.38
C THR A 404 -5.03 28.83 19.45
N THR A 405 -4.30 28.59 18.35
CA THR A 405 -3.23 27.57 18.31
C THR A 405 -2.10 27.86 19.31
N GLU A 406 -1.77 29.13 19.55
CA GLU A 406 -0.73 29.54 20.51
C GLU A 406 -1.15 29.21 21.96
N GLU A 407 -2.39 29.53 22.33
CA GLU A 407 -2.96 29.16 23.63
C GLU A 407 -3.06 27.64 23.78
N ALA A 408 -3.44 26.93 22.71
CA ALA A 408 -3.51 25.47 22.69
C ALA A 408 -2.14 24.83 22.95
N LEU A 409 -1.08 25.33 22.31
CA LEU A 409 0.31 24.91 22.53
C LEU A 409 0.72 25.12 23.99
N ALA A 410 0.49 26.32 24.53
CA ALA A 410 0.81 26.64 25.92
C ALA A 410 0.04 25.75 26.91
N ALA A 411 -1.24 25.50 26.66
CA ALA A 411 -2.09 24.65 27.49
C ALA A 411 -1.67 23.17 27.44
N ALA A 412 -1.33 22.64 26.26
CA ALA A 412 -0.81 21.28 26.13
C ALA A 412 0.49 21.10 26.93
N LEU A 413 1.43 22.03 26.77
CA LEU A 413 2.72 22.00 27.46
C LEU A 413 2.56 22.11 28.98
N ALA A 414 1.71 23.02 29.45
CA ALA A 414 1.43 23.20 30.88
C ALA A 414 0.73 21.98 31.49
N ALA A 415 -0.12 21.30 30.72
CA ALA A 415 -0.82 20.12 31.17
C ALA A 415 0.02 18.85 31.06
N ALA A 416 1.03 18.77 30.19
CA ALA A 416 1.83 17.57 30.01
C ALA A 416 2.60 17.18 31.29
N ASP A 417 2.92 15.89 31.42
CA ASP A 417 3.68 15.38 32.56
C ASP A 417 5.19 15.35 32.21
N PRO A 418 6.03 16.20 32.84
CA PRO A 418 7.46 16.26 32.53
C PRO A 418 8.24 15.02 32.99
N GLU A 419 7.67 14.20 33.88
CA GLU A 419 8.31 12.98 34.39
C GLU A 419 7.81 11.72 33.69
N SER A 420 6.84 11.83 32.79
CA SER A 420 6.32 10.67 32.08
C SER A 420 7.33 10.13 31.07
N GLU A 421 7.70 8.86 31.22
CA GLU A 421 8.52 8.10 30.27
C GLU A 421 7.65 7.15 29.40
N SER A 422 6.44 7.59 29.04
CA SER A 422 5.55 6.81 28.17
C SER A 422 6.01 6.81 26.71
N ASN A 423 5.83 5.69 26.03
CA ASN A 423 6.13 5.50 24.61
C ASN A 423 5.17 6.24 23.65
N SER A 424 4.10 6.90 24.13
CA SER A 424 3.04 7.42 23.26
C SER A 424 3.41 8.65 22.40
N SER A 425 4.60 9.21 22.59
CA SER A 425 5.19 10.17 21.64
C SER A 425 6.06 9.47 20.58
N LEU A 426 6.75 8.38 20.95
CA LEU A 426 7.61 7.61 20.05
C LEU A 426 6.82 6.90 18.95
N MET A 427 5.61 6.42 19.28
CA MET A 427 4.76 5.66 18.36
C MET A 427 4.31 6.43 17.11
N ARG A 428 4.28 7.78 17.16
CA ARG A 428 3.69 8.61 16.10
C ARG A 428 4.68 9.35 15.21
N VAL A 429 5.98 9.36 15.56
CA VAL A 429 6.98 10.26 14.93
C VAL A 429 7.68 9.68 13.70
N SER A 430 7.42 8.43 13.30
CA SER A 430 8.03 7.84 12.10
C SER A 430 7.88 8.68 10.81
N PRO A 431 6.78 9.43 10.57
CA PRO A 431 6.68 10.33 9.42
C PRO A 431 7.78 11.40 9.34
N LEU A 432 8.33 11.84 10.48
CA LEU A 432 9.41 12.83 10.52
C LEU A 432 10.74 12.24 10.04
N GLY A 433 10.95 10.94 10.26
CA GLY A 433 12.09 10.22 9.69
C GLY A 433 12.00 10.09 8.17
N ILE A 434 10.78 9.92 7.63
CA ILE A 434 10.53 9.92 6.17
C ILE A 434 10.75 11.33 5.60
N LEU A 435 10.16 12.35 6.21
CA LEU A 435 10.34 13.76 5.82
C LEU A 435 11.83 14.16 5.82
N GLY A 436 12.57 13.71 6.83
CA GLY A 436 13.98 14.00 6.99
C GLY A 436 14.90 12.96 6.35
N ALA A 437 14.47 12.19 5.35
CA ALA A 437 15.31 11.19 4.68
C ALA A 437 16.66 11.80 4.24
N GLY A 438 17.77 11.21 4.71
CA GLY A 438 19.13 11.73 4.48
C GLY A 438 19.52 12.96 5.32
N ARG A 439 18.62 13.49 6.16
CA ARG A 439 18.80 14.64 7.06
C ARG A 439 18.47 14.28 8.52
N PRO A 440 19.21 13.32 9.13
CA PRO A 440 18.87 12.78 10.44
C PRO A 440 18.83 13.83 11.57
N ARG A 441 19.61 14.90 11.49
CA ARG A 441 19.61 15.98 12.48
C ARG A 441 18.35 16.84 12.42
N ASP A 442 17.85 17.11 11.22
CA ASP A 442 16.60 17.87 11.04
C ASP A 442 15.42 17.04 11.54
N ALA A 443 15.38 15.74 11.17
CA ALA A 443 14.39 14.80 11.68
C ALA A 443 14.38 14.76 13.21
N ALA A 444 15.56 14.63 13.82
CA ALA A 444 15.73 14.58 15.26
C ALA A 444 15.26 15.87 15.96
N ALA A 445 15.51 17.05 15.36
CA ALA A 445 15.01 18.32 15.89
C ALA A 445 13.47 18.37 15.90
N TRP A 446 12.82 18.02 14.78
CA TRP A 446 11.36 17.97 14.68
C TRP A 446 10.75 16.97 15.67
N ALA A 447 11.36 15.79 15.84
CA ALA A 447 10.85 14.79 16.78
C ALA A 447 10.94 15.24 18.25
N ARG A 448 11.95 16.04 18.62
CA ARG A 448 12.01 16.65 19.97
C ARG A 448 10.90 17.66 20.19
N GLU A 449 10.55 18.43 19.16
CA GLU A 449 9.46 19.40 19.20
C GLU A 449 8.10 18.68 19.27
N ASP A 450 7.87 17.64 18.45
CA ASP A 450 6.63 16.89 18.43
C ASP A 450 6.38 16.13 19.73
N SER A 451 7.42 15.47 20.25
CA SER A 451 7.34 14.79 21.54
C SER A 451 6.92 15.78 22.63
N ALA A 452 7.51 16.99 22.66
CA ALA A 452 7.23 17.98 23.69
C ALA A 452 5.76 18.42 23.75
N LEU A 453 5.01 18.33 22.65
CA LEU A 453 3.58 18.66 22.62
C LEU A 453 2.76 17.87 23.65
N THR A 454 3.13 16.62 23.96
CA THR A 454 2.40 15.79 24.93
C THR A 454 3.29 15.06 25.94
N HIS A 455 4.59 14.93 25.67
CA HIS A 455 5.60 14.25 26.49
C HIS A 455 6.91 15.07 26.50
N PRO A 456 7.02 16.11 27.34
CA PRO A 456 8.18 17.00 27.38
C PRO A 456 9.39 16.42 28.11
N SER A 457 9.28 15.22 28.70
CA SER A 457 10.39 14.56 29.39
C SER A 457 11.60 14.40 28.47
N ALA A 458 12.79 14.58 29.03
CA ALA A 458 14.04 14.47 28.27
C ALA A 458 14.20 13.08 27.65
N VAL A 459 13.78 12.02 28.36
CA VAL A 459 13.87 10.64 27.86
C VAL A 459 12.96 10.40 26.65
N CYS A 460 11.70 10.87 26.67
CA CYS A 460 10.81 10.73 25.52
C CYS A 460 11.32 11.51 24.30
N ARG A 461 11.73 12.76 24.50
CA ARG A 461 12.23 13.64 23.42
C ARG A 461 13.47 13.06 22.75
N GLU A 462 14.44 12.60 23.53
CA GLU A 462 15.68 12.03 23.00
C GLU A 462 15.50 10.63 22.42
N ALA A 463 14.56 9.82 22.94
CA ALA A 463 14.19 8.55 22.32
C ALA A 463 13.56 8.75 20.94
N CYS A 464 12.63 9.72 20.81
CA CYS A 464 12.03 10.10 19.53
C CYS A 464 13.10 10.59 18.55
N ALA A 465 14.01 11.45 19.02
CA ALA A 465 15.12 11.98 18.22
C ALA A 465 16.03 10.88 17.65
N ALA A 466 16.48 9.95 18.51
CA ALA A 466 17.33 8.83 18.10
C ALA A 466 16.61 7.90 17.11
N PHE A 467 15.32 7.63 17.35
CA PHE A 467 14.51 6.77 16.50
C PHE A 467 14.32 7.34 15.08
N VAL A 468 13.92 8.62 14.95
CA VAL A 468 13.72 9.21 13.63
C VAL A 468 15.03 9.47 12.88
N ALA A 469 16.14 9.70 13.60
CA ALA A 469 17.47 9.77 13.01
C ALA A 469 17.86 8.44 12.35
N ALA A 470 17.53 7.32 13.01
CA ALA A 470 17.73 5.97 12.46
C ALA A 470 16.88 5.75 11.20
N ILE A 471 15.59 6.12 11.23
CA ILE A 471 14.69 6.01 10.07
C ILE A 471 15.19 6.86 8.90
N ALA A 472 15.60 8.10 9.15
CA ALA A 472 16.12 9.01 8.14
C ALA A 472 17.36 8.44 7.41
N VAL A 473 18.27 7.81 8.15
CA VAL A 473 19.45 7.13 7.60
C VAL A 473 19.09 5.83 6.90
N ALA A 474 18.17 5.04 7.46
CA ALA A 474 17.69 3.81 6.86
C ALA A 474 17.08 4.06 5.47
N ILE A 475 16.18 5.04 5.35
CA ILE A 475 15.53 5.42 4.09
C ILE A 475 16.55 5.92 3.06
N ALA A 476 17.59 6.63 3.50
CA ALA A 476 18.71 7.04 2.67
C ALA A 476 19.67 5.89 2.27
N GLY A 477 19.40 4.65 2.70
CA GLY A 477 20.16 3.46 2.30
C GLY A 477 21.21 2.98 3.31
N GLY A 478 21.18 3.46 4.55
CA GLY A 478 22.18 3.13 5.58
C GLY A 478 22.13 1.69 6.13
N GLY A 479 21.11 0.89 5.82
CA GLY A 479 20.94 -0.46 6.36
C GLY A 479 20.74 -0.48 7.89
N ALA A 480 20.74 -1.68 8.49
CA ALA A 480 20.48 -1.85 9.93
C ALA A 480 21.58 -1.23 10.81
N GLU A 481 22.85 -1.51 10.53
CA GLU A 481 23.97 -0.99 11.32
C GLU A 481 24.12 0.53 11.17
N GLY A 482 23.89 1.09 9.97
CA GLY A 482 23.92 2.53 9.76
C GLY A 482 22.78 3.25 10.49
N ALA A 483 21.58 2.68 10.48
CA ALA A 483 20.45 3.19 11.25
C ALA A 483 20.72 3.14 12.77
N TYR A 484 21.28 2.03 13.28
CA TYR A 484 21.67 1.90 14.68
C TYR A 484 22.75 2.90 15.08
N ALA A 485 23.80 3.06 14.28
CA ALA A 485 24.86 4.03 14.52
C ALA A 485 24.32 5.48 14.56
N ALA A 486 23.39 5.82 13.67
CA ALA A 486 22.73 7.13 13.66
C ALA A 486 21.93 7.40 14.95
N ALA A 487 21.22 6.39 15.46
CA ALA A 487 20.51 6.47 16.73
C ALA A 487 21.48 6.71 17.91
N GLN A 488 22.59 5.96 17.95
CA GLN A 488 23.61 6.09 19.00
C GLN A 488 24.26 7.48 18.97
N GLU A 489 24.59 7.97 17.77
CA GLU A 489 25.19 9.29 17.60
C GLU A 489 24.25 10.41 18.07
N GLU A 490 22.96 10.30 17.74
CA GLU A 490 21.97 11.30 18.15
C GLU A 490 21.68 11.23 19.66
N ALA A 491 21.57 10.03 20.23
CA ALA A 491 21.42 9.84 21.68
C ALA A 491 22.63 10.38 22.47
N ALA A 492 23.84 10.30 21.90
CA ALA A 492 25.04 10.87 22.51
C ALA A 492 24.98 12.41 22.56
N ARG A 493 24.37 13.06 21.55
CA ARG A 493 24.17 14.53 21.53
C ARG A 493 23.11 14.98 22.51
N GLY A 494 22.02 14.21 22.64
CA GLY A 494 20.86 14.52 23.47
C GLY A 494 21.12 14.53 24.97
N GLY A 495 22.11 13.76 25.43
CA GLY A 495 22.52 13.72 26.84
C GLY A 495 21.64 12.88 27.77
N ALA A 496 20.52 12.32 27.29
CA ALA A 496 19.67 11.41 28.09
C ALA A 496 20.35 10.03 28.25
N VAL A 497 20.92 9.78 29.44
CA VAL A 497 21.65 8.54 29.76
C VAL A 497 20.76 7.30 29.55
N ALA A 498 19.50 7.35 29.96
CA ALA A 498 18.57 6.23 29.83
C ALA A 498 18.33 5.77 28.37
N VAL A 499 18.37 6.71 27.41
CA VAL A 499 18.24 6.40 25.97
C VAL A 499 19.49 5.69 25.46
N ARG A 500 20.68 6.18 25.86
CA ARG A 500 21.95 5.54 25.51
C ARG A 500 22.06 4.12 26.08
N GLU A 501 21.62 3.93 27.32
CA GLU A 501 21.58 2.61 27.97
C GLU A 501 20.62 1.66 27.26
N ALA A 502 19.41 2.11 26.91
CA ALA A 502 18.44 1.32 26.16
C ALA A 502 18.99 0.88 24.79
N LEU A 503 19.64 1.79 24.05
CA LEU A 503 20.29 1.47 22.77
C LEU A 503 21.47 0.50 22.93
N ALA A 504 22.28 0.66 23.98
CA ALA A 504 23.37 -0.26 24.26
C ALA A 504 22.85 -1.67 24.63
N ALA A 505 21.84 -1.75 25.50
CA ALA A 505 21.21 -3.00 25.90
C ALA A 505 20.56 -3.73 24.71
N ALA A 506 20.00 -3.01 23.75
CA ALA A 506 19.42 -3.57 22.53
C ALA A 506 20.40 -4.39 21.68
N ARG A 507 21.71 -4.13 21.79
CA ARG A 507 22.74 -4.94 21.12
C ARG A 507 22.87 -6.33 21.74
N GLU A 508 22.62 -6.44 23.05
CA GLU A 508 22.91 -7.62 23.85
C GLU A 508 21.69 -8.51 24.08
N ALA A 509 20.53 -7.91 24.38
CA ALA A 509 19.33 -8.65 24.81
C ALA A 509 18.01 -7.90 24.53
N PRO A 510 16.90 -8.65 24.34
CA PRO A 510 15.57 -8.02 24.29
C PRO A 510 15.21 -7.46 25.67
N PRO A 511 14.31 -6.45 25.76
CA PRO A 511 13.86 -5.95 27.04
C PRO A 511 12.97 -6.98 27.75
N GLU A 512 13.01 -6.97 29.09
CA GLU A 512 12.04 -7.72 29.89
C GLU A 512 10.74 -6.90 30.00
N ILE A 513 9.62 -7.45 29.50
CA ILE A 513 8.33 -6.79 29.56
C ILE A 513 7.63 -7.16 30.88
N VAL A 514 7.72 -6.25 31.83
CA VAL A 514 6.95 -6.31 33.08
C VAL A 514 5.67 -5.51 32.91
N SER A 515 4.51 -6.08 33.26
CA SER A 515 3.19 -5.47 32.99
C SER A 515 3.02 -4.03 33.49
N ALA A 516 3.62 -3.69 34.63
CA ALA A 516 3.57 -2.34 35.19
C ALA A 516 4.38 -1.29 34.40
N GLN A 517 5.30 -1.72 33.53
CA GLN A 517 6.21 -0.87 32.76
C GLN A 517 6.05 -1.03 31.26
N ALA A 518 5.08 -1.82 30.80
CA ALA A 518 4.95 -2.22 29.41
C ALA A 518 4.88 -1.03 28.43
N GLY A 519 4.32 0.11 28.86
CA GLY A 519 4.26 1.36 28.09
C GLY A 519 5.44 2.31 28.25
N SER A 520 6.61 1.81 28.66
CA SER A 520 7.84 2.61 28.78
C SER A 520 8.50 2.86 27.42
N VAL A 521 8.86 4.12 27.15
CA VAL A 521 9.61 4.52 25.96
C VAL A 521 10.97 3.80 25.85
N ARG A 522 11.59 3.46 26.99
CA ARG A 522 12.88 2.76 27.03
C ARG A 522 12.75 1.31 26.57
N ILE A 523 11.68 0.63 26.99
CA ILE A 523 11.36 -0.74 26.57
C ILE A 523 11.06 -0.76 25.08
N ALA A 524 10.20 0.17 24.62
CA ALA A 524 9.86 0.28 23.21
C ALA A 524 11.10 0.51 22.32
N LEU A 525 11.97 1.44 22.73
CA LEU A 525 13.21 1.75 22.02
C LEU A 525 14.18 0.55 22.02
N GLN A 526 14.42 -0.06 23.17
CA GLN A 526 15.29 -1.23 23.27
C GLN A 526 14.76 -2.39 22.40
N ASN A 527 13.46 -2.67 22.46
CA ASN A 527 12.84 -3.72 21.64
C ASN A 527 13.03 -3.43 20.15
N ALA A 528 12.68 -2.23 19.68
CA ALA A 528 12.78 -1.89 18.27
C ALA A 528 14.19 -2.07 17.71
N PHE A 529 15.22 -1.62 18.44
CA PHE A 529 16.61 -1.80 18.03
C PHE A 529 17.12 -3.23 18.21
N TYR A 530 16.64 -3.97 19.20
CA TYR A 530 16.96 -5.39 19.32
C TYR A 530 16.41 -6.16 18.12
N ARG A 531 15.14 -5.92 17.75
CA ARG A 531 14.55 -6.55 16.55
C ARG A 531 15.28 -6.13 15.29
N LEU A 532 15.67 -4.87 15.14
CA LEU A 532 16.46 -4.40 14.00
C LEU A 532 17.77 -5.19 13.83
N LEU A 533 18.45 -5.48 14.94
CA LEU A 533 19.79 -6.10 14.92
C LEU A 533 19.74 -7.62 14.84
N HIS A 534 18.67 -8.26 15.34
CA HIS A 534 18.65 -9.70 15.59
C HIS A 534 17.50 -10.46 14.91
N ALA A 535 16.43 -9.79 14.48
CA ALA A 535 15.32 -10.48 13.84
C ALA A 535 15.71 -11.00 12.45
N PRO A 536 15.32 -12.24 12.08
CA PRO A 536 15.65 -12.80 10.76
C PRO A 536 14.88 -12.14 9.62
N SER A 537 13.76 -11.49 9.93
CA SER A 537 12.92 -10.77 8.98
C SER A 537 12.08 -9.72 9.71
N LEU A 538 11.52 -8.77 8.94
CA LEU A 538 10.55 -7.80 9.44
C LEU A 538 9.34 -8.51 10.07
N GLU A 539 8.79 -9.52 9.38
CA GLU A 539 7.65 -10.30 9.86
C GLU A 539 7.92 -10.92 11.23
N GLN A 540 9.05 -11.62 11.38
CA GLN A 540 9.39 -12.25 12.65
C GLN A 540 9.65 -11.21 13.74
N GLY A 541 10.29 -10.09 13.40
CA GLY A 541 10.52 -9.00 14.35
C GLY A 541 9.23 -8.41 14.91
N ILE A 542 8.20 -8.24 14.06
CA ILE A 542 6.87 -7.77 14.46
C ILE A 542 6.12 -8.85 15.26
N VAL A 543 6.07 -10.10 14.76
CA VAL A 543 5.39 -11.22 15.44
C VAL A 543 5.98 -11.45 16.83
N ASP A 544 7.30 -11.51 16.95
CA ASP A 544 7.95 -11.74 18.23
C ASP A 544 7.68 -10.60 19.20
N THR A 545 7.68 -9.35 18.72
CA THR A 545 7.37 -8.18 19.56
C THR A 545 5.94 -8.26 20.10
N ALA A 546 4.96 -8.48 19.24
CA ALA A 546 3.57 -8.58 19.64
C ALA A 546 3.33 -9.79 20.57
N SER A 547 4.04 -10.90 20.33
CA SER A 547 3.90 -12.14 21.10
C SER A 547 4.40 -12.05 22.54
N GLU A 548 5.23 -11.05 22.88
CA GLU A 548 5.58 -10.80 24.29
C GLU A 548 4.40 -10.25 25.11
N GLY A 549 3.39 -9.66 24.46
CA GLY A 549 2.25 -9.04 25.11
C GLY A 549 2.59 -7.69 25.76
N GLY A 550 1.84 -7.32 26.81
CA GLY A 550 1.96 -5.99 27.41
C GLY A 550 1.42 -4.90 26.47
N ASP A 551 2.21 -3.86 26.20
CA ASP A 551 1.86 -2.76 25.29
C ASP A 551 2.19 -3.15 23.84
N ALA A 552 1.49 -4.18 23.35
CA ALA A 552 1.91 -4.97 22.20
C ALA A 552 1.74 -4.24 20.86
N ASP A 553 0.63 -3.51 20.69
CA ASP A 553 0.37 -2.62 19.55
C ASP A 553 1.46 -1.55 19.41
N THR A 554 1.72 -0.78 20.47
CA THR A 554 2.72 0.29 20.40
C THR A 554 4.13 -0.23 20.15
N ASN A 555 4.54 -1.28 20.86
CA ASN A 555 5.88 -1.84 20.67
C ASN A 555 6.06 -2.44 19.27
N ALA A 556 5.04 -3.11 18.73
CA ALA A 556 5.07 -3.69 17.39
C ALA A 556 5.02 -2.60 16.30
N ALA A 557 4.26 -1.52 16.51
CA ALA A 557 4.21 -0.37 15.61
C ALA A 557 5.59 0.30 15.47
N ILE A 558 6.26 0.56 16.60
CA ILE A 558 7.60 1.18 16.63
C ILE A 558 8.66 0.26 15.99
N ALA A 559 8.65 -1.03 16.33
CA ALA A 559 9.55 -2.01 15.73
C ALA A 559 9.31 -2.15 14.22
N GLY A 560 8.04 -2.23 13.82
CA GLY A 560 7.63 -2.35 12.42
C GLY A 560 8.02 -1.15 11.58
N ALA A 561 7.90 0.07 12.10
CA ALA A 561 8.34 1.28 11.43
C ALA A 561 9.85 1.25 11.11
N LEU A 562 10.68 0.90 12.10
CA LEU A 562 12.13 0.85 11.95
C LEU A 562 12.59 -0.28 11.02
N LEU A 563 12.05 -1.48 11.20
CA LEU A 563 12.31 -2.63 10.32
C LEU A 563 11.87 -2.33 8.89
N GLY A 564 10.71 -1.71 8.72
CA GLY A 564 10.16 -1.29 7.43
C GLY A 564 11.03 -0.24 6.73
N ALA A 565 11.57 0.72 7.49
CA ALA A 565 12.49 1.73 6.99
C ALA A 565 13.81 1.13 6.46
N VAL A 566 14.23 -0.04 6.95
CA VAL A 566 15.46 -0.71 6.52
C VAL A 566 15.19 -1.72 5.41
N HIS A 567 14.20 -2.59 5.58
CA HIS A 567 13.95 -3.73 4.68
C HIS A 567 13.00 -3.39 3.52
N GLY A 568 12.24 -2.31 3.63
CA GLY A 568 11.33 -1.83 2.60
C GLY A 568 9.99 -2.58 2.54
N ARG A 569 9.10 -2.05 1.71
CA ARG A 569 7.70 -2.47 1.50
C ARG A 569 7.54 -3.98 1.29
N GLU A 570 8.42 -4.62 0.51
CA GLU A 570 8.33 -6.06 0.19
C GLU A 570 8.53 -6.95 1.42
N ALA A 571 9.25 -6.48 2.43
CA ALA A 571 9.50 -7.23 3.66
C ALA A 571 8.26 -7.30 4.56
N VAL A 572 7.26 -6.42 4.35
CA VAL A 572 5.94 -6.55 4.97
C VAL A 572 5.18 -7.63 4.21
N PRO A 573 4.73 -8.72 4.89
CA PRO A 573 4.00 -9.81 4.24
C PRO A 573 2.86 -9.30 3.38
N VAL A 574 2.73 -9.84 2.16
CA VAL A 574 1.70 -9.38 1.22
C VAL A 574 0.29 -9.53 1.80
N ARG A 575 0.05 -10.58 2.61
CA ARG A 575 -1.21 -10.79 3.32
C ARG A 575 -1.54 -9.67 4.31
N TRP A 576 -0.54 -9.10 4.98
CA TRP A 576 -0.75 -7.94 5.87
C TRP A 576 -0.93 -6.65 5.07
N ARG A 577 -0.09 -6.42 4.05
CA ARG A 577 -0.20 -5.22 3.20
C ARG A 577 -1.59 -5.05 2.62
N ARG A 578 -2.20 -6.15 2.13
CA ARG A 578 -3.57 -6.12 1.59
C ARG A 578 -4.60 -5.77 2.65
N LEU A 579 -4.48 -6.35 3.84
CA LEU A 579 -5.40 -6.08 4.95
C LEU A 579 -5.29 -4.62 5.42
N VAL A 580 -4.08 -4.08 5.54
CA VAL A 580 -3.85 -2.66 5.86
C VAL A 580 -4.42 -1.77 4.73
N LEU A 581 -3.95 -1.93 3.49
CA LEU A 581 -4.29 -1.04 2.37
C LEU A 581 -5.75 -1.12 1.90
N THR A 582 -6.56 -1.99 2.50
CA THR A 582 -8.00 -2.09 2.22
C THR A 582 -8.87 -2.02 3.47
N CYS A 583 -8.29 -1.69 4.62
CA CYS A 583 -9.05 -1.56 5.85
C CYS A 583 -9.91 -0.28 5.81
N ARG A 584 -11.22 -0.47 5.72
CA ARG A 584 -12.24 0.58 5.79
C ARG A 584 -13.22 0.23 6.90
N PRO A 585 -13.03 0.75 8.13
CA PRO A 585 -13.94 0.51 9.24
C PRO A 585 -15.27 1.26 9.05
N ILE A 586 -16.16 0.67 8.24
CA ILE A 586 -17.46 1.22 7.84
C ILE A 586 -18.58 0.50 8.61
N ARG A 587 -19.59 1.25 9.06
CA ARG A 587 -20.69 0.74 9.91
C ARG A 587 -21.55 -0.29 9.17
N GLU A 588 -21.85 0.00 7.91
CA GLU A 588 -22.68 -0.79 7.01
C GLU A 588 -22.07 -2.18 6.77
N ALA A 589 -20.74 -2.31 6.89
CA ALA A 589 -19.99 -3.56 6.83
C ALA A 589 -19.77 -4.21 8.21
N SER A 590 -20.54 -3.81 9.23
CA SER A 590 -20.48 -4.32 10.61
C SER A 590 -19.15 -4.08 11.34
N ALA A 591 -18.40 -3.02 11.00
CA ALA A 591 -17.21 -2.65 11.76
C ALA A 591 -17.58 -2.15 13.17
N ALA A 592 -16.98 -2.73 14.21
CA ALA A 592 -17.24 -2.34 15.60
C ALA A 592 -16.67 -0.95 15.94
N ARG A 593 -15.52 -0.61 15.34
CA ARG A 593 -14.77 0.63 15.61
C ARG A 593 -14.75 1.51 14.35
N VAL A 594 -15.86 2.14 14.05
CA VAL A 594 -15.96 3.04 12.88
C VAL A 594 -15.07 4.26 13.07
N ARG A 595 -14.30 4.61 12.04
CA ARG A 595 -13.43 5.79 12.02
C ARG A 595 -13.64 6.59 10.72
N PRO A 596 -13.55 7.93 10.76
CA PRO A 596 -13.57 8.77 9.56
C PRO A 596 -12.47 8.41 8.53
N PRO A 597 -12.67 8.70 7.23
CA PRO A 597 -11.73 8.34 6.16
C PRO A 597 -10.29 8.81 6.35
N GLU A 598 -10.07 9.98 6.95
CA GLU A 598 -8.75 10.54 7.22
C GLU A 598 -7.86 9.63 8.09
N PHE A 599 -8.46 8.73 8.86
CA PHE A 599 -7.78 7.75 9.72
C PHE A 599 -7.63 6.37 9.05
N TRP A 600 -8.15 6.19 7.83
CA TRP A 600 -7.99 4.94 7.11
C TRP A 600 -6.56 4.87 6.53
N PRO A 601 -5.91 3.70 6.58
CA PRO A 601 -4.53 3.54 6.11
C PRO A 601 -4.41 3.28 4.60
N ILE A 602 -5.49 3.44 3.84
CA ILE A 602 -5.61 2.95 2.46
C ILE A 602 -4.76 3.71 1.43
N ASP A 603 -4.27 4.90 1.78
CA ASP A 603 -3.37 5.73 0.96
C ASP A 603 -1.93 5.77 1.51
N ALA A 604 -1.57 4.90 2.46
CA ALA A 604 -0.27 4.92 3.14
C ALA A 604 0.93 4.93 2.17
N LEU A 605 0.83 4.24 1.03
CA LEU A 605 1.87 4.24 0.00
C LEU A 605 2.08 5.61 -0.65
N ILE A 606 0.98 6.32 -0.95
CA ILE A 606 0.98 7.66 -1.54
C ILE A 606 1.45 8.67 -0.48
N LEU A 607 1.01 8.51 0.75
CA LEU A 607 1.39 9.36 1.87
C LEU A 607 2.90 9.31 2.15
N ALA A 608 3.51 8.12 2.11
CA ALA A 608 4.97 7.97 2.22
C ALA A 608 5.73 8.68 1.09
N GLU A 609 5.23 8.58 -0.15
CA GLU A 609 5.84 9.27 -1.30
C GLU A 609 5.72 10.79 -1.17
N ALA A 610 4.55 11.29 -0.76
CA ALA A 610 4.31 12.71 -0.56
C ALA A 610 5.21 13.29 0.56
N LEU A 611 5.48 12.54 1.62
CA LEU A 611 6.43 12.94 2.67
C LEU A 611 7.86 13.07 2.12
N LEU A 612 8.32 12.10 1.32
CA LEU A 612 9.63 12.19 0.66
C LEU A 612 9.73 13.42 -0.25
N VAL A 613 8.69 13.69 -1.04
CA VAL A 613 8.65 14.87 -1.93
C VAL A 613 8.64 16.17 -1.13
N THR A 614 7.94 16.20 0.00
CA THR A 614 7.90 17.37 0.90
C THR A 614 9.25 17.61 1.57
N GLY A 615 10.04 16.55 1.77
CA GLY A 615 11.36 16.61 2.41
C GLY A 615 12.52 17.00 1.50
N ARG A 616 12.28 17.17 0.19
CA ARG A 616 13.32 17.46 -0.82
C ARG A 616 13.66 18.94 -0.92
#